data_AF-A0AAE4WA20-F1
#
_entry.id   AF-A0AAE4WA20-F1
#
_cell.length_a   1.000
_cell.length_b   1.000
_cell.length_c   1.000
_cell.angle_alpha   90.00
_cell.angle_beta   90.00
_cell.angle_gamma   90.00
#
_symmetry.space_group_name_H-M   'P 1'
#
loop_
_entity.id
_entity.type
_entity.pdbx_description
1 polymer ?
#
loop_
_entity_poly.entity_id
_entity_poly.type
_entity_poly.pdbx_seq_one_letter_code
_entity_poly.pdbx_strand_id
1 'polypeptide(L)' 'MTTQSPQTARKPLFSVRFRDGHTVITTADNSLKAEQKALRTRPGFIQAIRIIKGKRDA' A
#
# COMPACT_ATOMS: atom_id res chain seq x y z
N MET A 1 -18.74 -19.23 22.67
CA MET A 1 -18.54 -19.24 21.21
C MET A 1 -17.99 -17.88 20.82
N THR A 2 -16.70 -17.78 20.48
CA THR A 2 -16.05 -16.51 20.16
C THR A 2 -16.35 -16.13 18.71
N THR A 3 -17.20 -15.14 18.54
CA THR A 3 -17.63 -14.58 17.25
C THR A 3 -16.42 -13.97 16.55
N GLN A 4 -15.87 -14.66 15.54
CA GLN A 4 -14.92 -14.07 14.60
C GLN A 4 -15.65 -12.94 13.86
N SER A 5 -15.39 -11.71 14.28
CA SER A 5 -15.81 -10.50 13.56
C SER A 5 -15.33 -10.59 12.11
N PRO A 6 -16.19 -10.30 11.11
CA PRO A 6 -15.81 -10.43 9.71
C PRO A 6 -14.63 -9.50 9.45
N GLN A 7 -13.45 -10.06 9.22
CA GLN A 7 -12.30 -9.30 8.73
C GLN A 7 -12.69 -8.77 7.36
N THR A 8 -13.21 -7.54 7.34
CA THR A 8 -13.35 -6.73 6.14
C THR A 8 -12.05 -6.86 5.37
N ALA A 9 -12.09 -7.42 4.16
CA ALA A 9 -10.91 -7.72 3.36
C ALA A 9 -9.99 -6.49 3.30
N ARG A 10 -8.95 -6.47 4.15
CA ARG A 10 -8.11 -5.29 4.34
C ARG A 10 -7.31 -5.10 3.08
N LYS A 11 -7.52 -3.99 2.39
CA LYS A 11 -6.79 -3.66 1.16
C LYS A 11 -5.29 -3.65 1.44
N PRO A 12 -4.46 -4.24 0.56
CA PRO A 12 -3.02 -4.23 0.75
C PRO A 12 -2.48 -2.80 0.81
N LEU A 13 -1.55 -2.59 1.74
CA LEU A 13 -0.81 -1.34 1.88
C LEU A 13 0.44 -1.41 1.01
N PHE A 14 0.73 -0.34 0.29
CA PHE A 14 1.87 -0.21 -0.58
C PHE A 14 2.71 0.98 -0.12
N SER A 15 4.01 0.76 0.05
CA SER A 15 5.02 1.78 0.25
C SER A 15 5.66 2.10 -1.09
N VAL A 16 5.41 3.29 -1.61
CA VAL A 16 6.00 3.80 -2.85
C VAL A 16 7.11 4.78 -2.48
N ARG A 17 8.35 4.40 -2.73
CA ARG A 17 9.52 5.25 -2.54
C ARG A 17 9.82 5.97 -3.84
N PHE A 18 9.92 7.27 -3.77
CA PHE A 18 10.31 8.17 -4.85
C PHE A 18 11.81 8.44 -4.82
N ARG A 19 12.35 8.79 -5.99
CA ARG A 19 13.79 9.02 -6.20
C ARG A 19 14.31 10.28 -5.51
N ASP A 20 13.42 11.21 -5.18
CA ASP A 20 13.69 12.38 -4.35
C ASP A 20 13.83 12.04 -2.85
N GLY A 21 13.72 10.76 -2.48
CA GLY A 21 13.83 10.28 -1.10
C GLY A 21 12.50 10.24 -0.36
N HIS A 22 11.41 10.74 -0.94
CA HIS A 22 10.10 10.70 -0.31
C HIS A 22 9.46 9.32 -0.41
N THR A 23 8.69 8.93 0.60
CA THR A 23 7.94 7.67 0.59
C THR A 23 6.48 7.95 0.87
N VAL A 24 5.61 7.45 -0.01
CA VAL A 24 4.15 7.54 0.11
C VAL A 24 3.61 6.16 0.43
N ILE A 25 2.84 6.06 1.50
CA ILE A 25 2.11 4.84 1.86
C ILE A 25 0.68 4.99 1.36
N THR A 26 0.23 4.07 0.53
CA THR A 26 -1.12 4.10 -0.06
C THR A 26 -1.76 2.73 -0.05
N THR A 27 -3.08 2.69 0.10
CA THR A 27 -3.86 1.46 -0.05
C THR A 27 -4.28 1.29 -1.50
N ALA A 28 -4.03 0.11 -2.06
CA ALA A 28 -4.42 -0.21 -3.43
C ALA A 28 -4.81 -1.68 -3.54
N ASP A 29 -5.42 -2.07 -4.67
CA ASP A 29 -5.71 -3.48 -4.93
C ASP A 29 -4.48 -4.19 -5.54
N ASN A 30 -3.60 -3.44 -6.23
CA ASN A 30 -2.38 -3.93 -6.86
C ASN A 30 -1.31 -2.82 -6.95
N SER A 31 -0.09 -3.18 -7.33
CA SER A 31 1.05 -2.25 -7.42
C SER A 31 0.83 -1.12 -8.43
N LEU A 32 0.15 -1.38 -9.54
CA LEU A 32 -0.13 -0.37 -10.57
C LEU A 32 -1.07 0.72 -10.04
N LYS A 33 -2.14 0.35 -9.35
CA LYS A 33 -3.03 1.32 -8.69
C LYS A 33 -2.32 2.06 -7.57
N ALA A 34 -1.40 1.41 -6.85
CA ALA A 34 -0.59 2.06 -5.83
C ALA A 34 0.32 3.13 -6.44
N GLU A 35 0.98 2.82 -7.56
CA GLU A 35 1.77 3.76 -8.34
C GLU A 35 0.93 4.96 -8.79
N GLN A 36 -0.20 4.73 -9.47
CA GLN A 36 -1.06 5.81 -9.95
C GLN A 36 -1.55 6.71 -8.82
N LYS A 37 -1.92 6.13 -7.67
CA LYS A 37 -2.29 6.91 -6.48
C LYS A 37 -1.11 7.69 -5.93
N ALA A 38 0.05 7.06 -5.81
CA ALA A 38 1.24 7.73 -5.31
C ALA A 38 1.65 8.89 -6.23
N LEU A 39 1.61 8.71 -7.55
CA LEU A 39 1.86 9.75 -8.55
C LEU A 39 0.84 10.90 -8.49
N ARG A 40 -0.43 10.59 -8.16
CA ARG A 40 -1.45 11.62 -7.91
C ARG A 40 -1.17 12.44 -6.66
N THR A 41 -0.69 11.80 -5.60
CA THR A 41 -0.32 12.50 -4.36
C THR A 41 0.95 13.30 -4.55
N ARG A 42 1.92 12.74 -5.27
CA ARG A 42 3.22 13.34 -5.52
C ARG A 42 3.69 13.00 -6.93
N PRO A 43 3.66 13.96 -7.86
CA PRO A 43 4.24 13.75 -9.17
C PRO A 43 5.77 13.61 -9.02
N GLY A 44 6.34 12.56 -9.62
CA GLY A 44 7.77 12.31 -9.54
C GLY A 44 8.14 10.91 -10.01
N PHE A 45 9.45 10.63 -10.07
CA PHE A 45 9.95 9.32 -10.44
C PHE A 45 9.94 8.37 -9.25
N ILE A 46 9.25 7.25 -9.41
CA ILE A 46 9.22 6.18 -8.42
C ILE A 46 10.52 5.39 -8.51
N GLN A 47 11.16 5.21 -7.36
CA GLN A 47 12.34 4.39 -7.21
C GLN A 47 11.97 2.92 -6.93
N ALA A 48 10.99 2.70 -6.04
CA ALA A 48 10.58 1.35 -5.66
C ALA A 48 9.16 1.32 -5.10
N ILE A 49 8.46 0.21 -5.35
CA ILE A 49 7.14 -0.08 -4.77
C ILE A 49 7.25 -1.36 -3.96
N ARG A 50 6.86 -1.31 -2.68
CA ARG A 50 6.86 -2.47 -1.78
C ARG A 50 5.48 -2.67 -1.19
N ILE A 51 5.03 -3.90 -1.11
CA ILE A 51 3.79 -4.24 -0.41
C ILE A 51 4.12 -4.34 1.08
N ILE A 52 3.51 -3.49 1.89
CA ILE A 52 3.50 -3.64 3.34
C ILE A 52 2.49 -4.73 3.64
N LYS A 53 2.96 -5.98 3.63
CA LYS A 53 2.19 -7.12 4.11
C LYS A 53 2.02 -6.94 5.62
N GLY A 54 0.85 -6.46 6.04
CA GLY A 54 0.47 -6.49 7.45
C GLY A 54 0.64 -7.91 7.98
N LYS A 55 1.19 -8.06 9.19
CA LYS A 55 1.32 -9.36 9.84
C LYS A 55 -0.04 -10.07 9.76
N ARG A 56 -0.05 -11.24 9.12
CA ARG A 56 -1.14 -12.20 9.24
C ARG A 56 -0.99 -12.79 10.64
N ASP A 57 -1.64 -12.21 11.63
CA ASP A 57 -1.96 -12.99 12.82
C ASP A 57 -3.00 -14.01 12.36
N ALA A 58 -2.61 -15.27 12.44
CA ALA A 58 -3.35 -16.45 11.99
C ALA A 58 -4.47 -16.78 12.99
#